data_AF-A0A9D1YU40-F1
#
_entry.id   AF-A0A9D1YU40-F1
#
_cell.length_a   1.000
_cell.length_b   1.000
_cell.length_c   1.000
_cell.angle_alpha   90.00
_cell.angle_beta   90.00
_cell.angle_gamma   90.00
#
_symmetry.space_group_name_H-M   'P 1'
#
loop_
_entity.id
_entity.type
_entity.pdbx_description
1 polymer ?
#
loop_
_entity_poly.entity_id
_entity_poly.type
_entity_poly.pdbx_seq_one_letter_code
_entity_poly.pdbx_strand_id
1 'polypeptide(L)'
;MSEPVQENVPQSLDDILAGDVDGLLDAPQKPKKVTSSDRLERAFLEIVEFRREHERVPSSTTREIAERKLGARLDGILANDEKIEALKHLDEFGLLDAPEPPGSLDDLLEGDAIDDLLGDDSGVLDVSELPATRKPESPDSVAKRVKAEDFEQFEHLFKAKHAELAEGTLQLATFTGLHMIREGAFFVLGGVLCFVAEVGEDVDLVVGGKPKQKQRLRVVFENGTESRMYKQSLMTRLYEQHGQVLARTGVDASEVLDADVESGHIYVLQSLSDDPAISGLPDLHKIGFSTTTVEQRIKNAEKSP
;
A
#
# COMPACT_ATOMS: atom_id res chain seq x y z
N MET A 1 76.65 -76.99 37.32
CA MET A 1 75.49 -77.89 37.37
C MET A 1 74.59 -77.45 36.24
N SER A 2 74.76 -78.09 35.10
CA SER A 2 74.09 -77.74 33.85
C SER A 2 72.75 -78.47 33.83
N GLU A 3 71.65 -77.72 33.87
CA GLU A 3 70.30 -78.26 33.63
C GLU A 3 69.94 -78.09 32.15
N PRO A 4 69.35 -79.11 31.50
CA PRO A 4 69.05 -79.05 30.08
C PRO A 4 67.81 -78.19 29.83
N VAL A 5 67.94 -77.21 28.95
CA VAL A 5 66.77 -76.56 28.34
C VAL A 5 66.11 -77.60 27.45
N GLN A 6 65.00 -78.16 27.89
CA GLN A 6 64.15 -78.98 27.04
C GLN A 6 63.51 -78.08 25.99
N GLU A 7 64.03 -78.12 24.75
CA GLU A 7 63.29 -77.64 23.58
C GLU A 7 62.06 -78.53 23.40
N ASN A 8 60.94 -78.10 23.95
CA ASN A 8 59.66 -78.73 23.70
C ASN A 8 59.19 -78.30 22.30
N VAL A 9 59.62 -79.04 21.28
CA VAL A 9 59.16 -78.82 19.90
C VAL A 9 57.71 -79.30 19.80
N PRO A 10 56.74 -78.41 19.51
CA PRO A 10 55.33 -78.81 19.40
C PRO A 10 55.16 -79.78 18.23
N GLN A 11 54.51 -80.93 18.47
CA GLN A 11 54.36 -82.00 17.48
C GLN A 11 53.03 -81.95 16.70
N SER A 12 52.11 -81.04 17.06
CA SER A 12 50.85 -80.85 16.35
C SER A 12 50.49 -79.37 16.23
N LEU A 13 49.71 -79.02 15.20
CA LEU A 13 49.20 -77.65 15.00
C LEU A 13 48.25 -77.22 16.14
N ASP A 14 47.56 -78.18 16.77
CA ASP A 14 46.63 -77.93 17.86
C ASP A 14 47.36 -77.51 19.15
N ASP A 15 48.57 -78.02 19.39
CA ASP A 15 49.41 -77.61 20.54
C ASP A 15 49.93 -76.17 20.41
N ILE A 16 50.14 -75.70 19.18
CA ILE A 16 50.57 -74.32 18.89
C ILE A 16 49.40 -73.35 19.11
N LEU A 17 48.17 -73.75 18.78
CA LEU A 17 46.96 -72.96 18.98
C LEU A 17 46.55 -72.88 20.47
N ALA A 18 46.68 -73.97 21.22
CA ALA A 18 46.36 -73.99 22.65
C ALA A 18 47.38 -73.26 23.53
N GLY A 19 48.60 -73.06 23.03
CA GLY A 19 49.68 -72.32 23.69
C GLY A 19 49.69 -70.81 23.42
N ASP A 20 48.68 -70.25 22.76
CA ASP A 20 48.58 -68.81 22.49
C ASP A 20 48.22 -68.02 23.77
N VAL A 21 49.20 -67.87 24.66
CA VAL A 21 49.06 -67.17 25.94
C VAL A 21 48.92 -65.66 25.77
N ASP A 22 49.38 -65.13 24.64
CA ASP A 22 49.42 -63.69 24.33
C ASP A 22 48.27 -63.25 23.39
N GLY A 23 47.36 -64.15 23.00
CA GLY A 23 46.20 -63.85 22.17
C GLY A 23 46.57 -63.34 20.76
N LEU A 24 47.71 -63.78 20.23
CA LEU A 24 48.28 -63.31 18.97
C LEU A 24 47.53 -63.90 17.75
N LEU A 25 46.82 -65.01 17.95
CA LEU A 25 46.02 -65.72 16.94
C LEU A 25 44.52 -65.40 17.05
N ASP A 26 44.10 -64.64 18.05
CA ASP A 26 42.75 -64.10 18.12
C ASP A 26 42.55 -63.07 17.00
N ALA A 27 41.61 -63.35 16.09
CA ALA A 27 41.24 -62.41 15.04
C ALA A 27 40.81 -61.07 15.68
N PRO A 28 41.33 -59.91 15.22
CA PRO A 28 41.00 -58.64 15.83
C PRO A 28 39.48 -58.48 15.81
N GLN A 29 38.88 -58.34 17.00
CA GLN A 29 37.43 -58.14 17.11
C GLN A 29 37.07 -56.92 16.25
N LYS A 30 36.29 -57.14 15.19
CA LYS A 30 35.87 -56.06 14.30
C LYS A 30 35.25 -54.97 15.17
N PRO A 31 35.72 -53.71 15.09
CA PRO A 31 35.16 -52.65 15.92
C PRO A 31 33.65 -52.62 15.70
N LYS A 32 32.88 -52.71 16.79
CA LYS A 32 31.42 -52.59 16.73
C LYS A 32 31.10 -51.32 15.93
N LYS A 33 30.36 -51.46 14.83
CA LYS A 33 29.97 -50.29 14.02
C LYS A 33 29.17 -49.37 14.93
N VAL A 34 29.70 -48.19 15.22
CA VAL A 34 29.02 -47.18 16.02
C VAL A 34 27.67 -46.91 15.37
N THR A 35 26.60 -47.31 16.05
CA THR A 35 25.23 -47.11 15.60
C THR A 35 24.89 -45.61 15.64
N SER A 36 23.83 -45.21 14.95
CA SER A 36 23.33 -43.83 15.02
C SER A 36 22.93 -43.42 16.44
N SER A 37 22.50 -44.37 17.28
CA SER A 37 22.17 -44.19 18.69
C SER A 37 23.39 -43.82 19.54
N ASP A 38 24.49 -44.56 19.43
CA ASP A 38 25.71 -44.32 20.24
C ASP A 38 26.35 -42.96 19.95
N ARG A 39 26.21 -42.47 18.72
CA ARG A 39 26.66 -41.10 18.35
C ARG A 39 25.78 -40.02 18.96
N LEU A 40 24.48 -40.29 19.07
CA LEU A 40 23.51 -39.38 19.65
C LEU A 40 23.71 -39.25 21.17
N GLU A 41 23.92 -40.39 21.86
CA GLU A 41 24.19 -40.42 23.30
C GLU A 41 25.49 -39.69 23.65
N ARG A 42 26.58 -39.94 22.90
CA ARG A 42 27.85 -39.21 23.09
C ARG A 42 27.70 -37.71 22.88
N ALA A 43 26.96 -37.31 21.85
CA ALA A 43 26.72 -35.90 21.57
C ALA A 43 25.89 -35.22 22.68
N PHE A 44 24.97 -35.94 23.32
CA PHE A 44 24.21 -35.43 24.46
C PHE A 44 25.05 -35.36 25.73
N LEU A 45 25.90 -36.35 25.99
CA LEU A 45 26.85 -36.31 27.12
C LEU A 45 27.82 -35.13 27.04
N GLU A 46 28.30 -34.78 25.83
CA GLU A 46 29.11 -33.57 25.61
C GLU A 46 28.34 -32.28 26.00
N ILE A 47 27.03 -32.23 25.77
CA ILE A 47 26.17 -31.10 26.16
C ILE A 47 25.96 -31.07 27.68
N VAL A 48 25.79 -32.23 28.31
CA VAL A 48 25.67 -32.37 29.78
C VAL A 48 26.95 -31.94 30.48
N GLU A 49 28.12 -32.33 29.95
CA GLU A 49 29.43 -31.91 30.47
C GLU A 49 29.64 -30.40 30.33
N PHE A 50 29.27 -29.82 29.17
CA PHE A 50 29.29 -28.37 28.99
C PHE A 50 28.43 -27.64 30.02
N ARG A 51 27.20 -28.14 30.29
CA ARG A 51 26.35 -27.56 31.33
C ARG A 51 26.94 -27.71 32.73
N ARG A 52 27.63 -28.82 33.01
CA ARG A 52 28.32 -29.05 34.29
C ARG A 52 29.48 -28.08 34.50
N GLU A 53 30.21 -27.74 33.44
CA GLU A 53 31.38 -26.85 33.51
C GLU A 53 30.99 -25.36 33.52
N HIS A 54 29.98 -24.97 32.73
CA HIS A 54 29.63 -23.56 32.50
C HIS A 54 28.33 -23.11 33.18
N GLU A 55 27.60 -24.02 33.85
CA GLU A 55 26.28 -23.79 34.48
C GLU A 55 25.22 -23.19 33.53
N ARG A 56 25.49 -23.17 32.22
CA ARG A 56 24.67 -22.54 31.17
C ARG A 56 24.35 -23.55 30.06
N VAL A 57 23.19 -23.36 29.42
CA VAL A 57 22.78 -24.13 28.24
C VAL A 57 23.51 -23.58 26.99
N PRO A 58 24.10 -24.44 26.15
CA PRO A 58 24.84 -23.98 24.96
C PRO A 58 23.88 -23.32 23.94
N SER A 59 24.23 -22.13 23.45
CA SER A 59 23.42 -21.39 22.47
C SER A 59 23.93 -21.56 21.04
N SER A 60 23.00 -21.69 20.08
CA SER A 60 23.30 -21.74 18.65
C SER A 60 23.65 -20.39 18.02
N THR A 61 23.52 -19.29 18.78
CA THR A 61 23.75 -17.92 18.28
C THR A 61 25.10 -17.34 18.74
N THR A 62 25.81 -18.01 19.65
CA THR A 62 27.09 -17.53 20.19
C THR A 62 28.20 -17.48 19.12
N ARG A 63 29.16 -16.55 19.28
CA ARG A 63 30.32 -16.39 18.38
C ARG A 63 31.34 -17.53 18.47
N GLU A 64 31.38 -18.26 19.59
CA GLU A 64 32.27 -19.39 19.80
C GLU A 64 31.84 -20.64 19.01
N ILE A 65 32.78 -21.21 18.25
CA ILE A 65 32.49 -22.31 17.32
C ILE A 65 32.17 -23.62 18.07
N ALA A 66 32.77 -23.84 19.24
CA ALA A 66 32.53 -25.03 20.06
C ALA A 66 31.11 -25.03 20.65
N GLU A 67 30.73 -23.93 21.31
CA GLU A 67 29.39 -23.74 21.87
C GLU A 67 28.31 -23.76 20.79
N ARG A 68 28.51 -23.06 19.67
CA ARG A 68 27.55 -23.04 18.56
C ARG A 68 27.23 -24.43 18.02
N LYS A 69 28.24 -25.30 17.92
CA LYS A 69 28.06 -26.70 17.47
C LYS A 69 27.24 -27.50 18.47
N LEU A 70 27.46 -27.30 19.77
CA LEU A 70 26.69 -27.97 20.83
C LEU A 70 25.25 -27.45 20.87
N GLY A 71 25.05 -26.13 20.77
CA GLY A 71 23.72 -25.51 20.71
C GLY A 71 22.90 -25.98 19.50
N ALA A 72 23.49 -25.97 18.29
CA ALA A 72 22.80 -26.47 17.10
C ALA A 72 22.45 -27.97 17.17
N ARG A 73 23.25 -28.77 17.91
CA ARG A 73 22.92 -30.17 18.17
C ARG A 73 21.78 -30.31 19.17
N LEU A 74 21.78 -29.51 20.24
CA LEU A 74 20.70 -29.47 21.21
C LEU A 74 19.37 -29.07 20.55
N ASP A 75 19.37 -28.02 19.72
CA ASP A 75 18.22 -27.59 18.93
C ASP A 75 17.69 -28.74 18.03
N GLY A 76 18.60 -29.49 17.40
CA GLY A 76 18.27 -30.64 16.58
C GLY A 76 17.79 -31.89 17.34
N ILE A 77 18.08 -31.98 18.65
CA ILE A 77 17.54 -33.00 19.56
C ILE A 77 16.14 -32.57 20.02
N LEU A 78 15.98 -31.31 20.44
CA LEU A 78 14.68 -30.74 20.85
C LEU A 78 13.64 -30.74 19.72
N ALA A 79 14.07 -30.70 18.46
CA ALA A 79 13.16 -30.77 17.31
C ALA A 79 12.64 -32.18 16.97
N ASN A 80 13.10 -33.24 17.66
CA ASN A 80 12.68 -34.61 17.36
C ASN A 80 12.37 -35.43 18.63
N ASP A 81 11.09 -35.68 18.84
CA ASP A 81 10.55 -36.37 20.02
C ASP A 81 11.11 -37.79 20.23
N GLU A 82 11.41 -38.53 19.15
CA GLU A 82 11.99 -39.89 19.25
C GLU A 82 13.39 -39.86 19.86
N LYS A 83 14.16 -38.81 19.57
CA LYS A 83 15.50 -38.60 20.13
C LYS A 83 15.42 -38.14 21.58
N ILE A 84 14.42 -37.33 21.91
CA ILE A 84 14.16 -36.90 23.29
C ILE A 84 13.86 -38.12 24.14
N GLU A 85 12.93 -38.99 23.74
CA GLU A 85 12.62 -40.22 24.49
C GLU A 85 13.82 -41.15 24.66
N ALA A 86 14.63 -41.31 23.61
CA ALA A 86 15.83 -42.12 23.68
C ALA A 86 16.87 -41.56 24.67
N LEU A 87 16.94 -40.23 24.85
CA LEU A 87 17.94 -39.55 25.67
C LEU A 87 17.45 -39.17 27.07
N LYS A 88 16.16 -39.29 27.38
CA LYS A 88 15.57 -39.00 28.71
C LYS A 88 16.31 -39.65 29.87
N HIS A 89 16.86 -40.86 29.67
CA HIS A 89 17.57 -41.59 30.70
C HIS A 89 18.98 -41.05 31.01
N LEU A 90 19.53 -40.19 30.15
CA LEU A 90 20.84 -39.54 30.31
C LEU A 90 20.71 -38.08 30.73
N ASP A 91 19.49 -37.54 30.83
CA ASP A 91 19.24 -36.14 31.18
C ASP A 91 19.29 -35.95 32.70
N GLU A 92 20.49 -35.66 33.22
CA GLU A 92 20.70 -35.36 34.65
C GLU A 92 20.15 -34.00 35.08
N PHE A 93 19.94 -33.07 34.14
CA PHE A 93 19.67 -31.66 34.46
C PHE A 93 18.33 -31.14 33.92
N GLY A 94 17.49 -31.99 33.33
CA GLY A 94 16.20 -31.59 32.75
C GLY A 94 16.35 -30.63 31.57
N LEU A 95 17.35 -30.86 30.70
CA LEU A 95 17.52 -30.09 29.45
C LEU A 95 16.44 -30.40 28.41
N LEU A 96 15.83 -31.58 28.50
CA LEU A 96 14.89 -32.11 27.51
C LEU A 96 13.43 -31.95 27.91
N ASP A 97 13.17 -31.48 29.13
CA ASP A 97 11.81 -31.16 29.57
C ASP A 97 11.37 -29.84 28.94
N ALA A 98 10.23 -29.88 28.23
CA ALA A 98 9.63 -28.68 27.68
C ALA A 98 9.24 -27.74 28.83
N PRO A 99 9.54 -26.43 28.76
CA PRO A 99 9.16 -25.48 29.79
C PRO A 99 7.63 -25.51 29.97
N GLU A 100 7.16 -25.52 31.22
CA GLU A 100 5.73 -25.50 31.51
C GLU A 100 5.09 -24.29 30.82
N PRO A 101 3.92 -24.46 30.16
CA PRO A 101 3.27 -23.35 29.48
C PRO A 101 2.91 -22.27 30.53
N PRO A 102 3.25 -21.00 30.28
CA PRO A 102 2.94 -19.93 31.22
C PRO A 102 1.43 -19.85 31.43
N GLY A 103 1.02 -19.81 32.70
CA GLY A 103 -0.39 -19.83 33.09
C GLY A 103 -1.16 -18.55 32.76
N SER A 104 -0.44 -17.46 32.44
CA SER A 104 -1.02 -16.15 32.15
C SER A 104 -0.18 -15.34 31.15
N LEU A 105 -0.81 -14.35 30.51
CA LEU A 105 -0.15 -13.39 29.63
C LEU A 105 0.82 -12.47 30.40
N ASP A 106 0.54 -12.20 31.67
CA ASP A 106 1.37 -11.33 32.51
C ASP A 106 2.69 -12.02 32.89
N ASP A 107 2.66 -13.32 33.22
CA ASP A 107 3.90 -14.11 33.44
C ASP A 107 4.80 -14.17 32.20
N LEU A 108 4.20 -14.15 31.01
CA LEU A 108 4.94 -14.14 29.75
C LEU A 108 5.60 -12.78 29.53
N LEU A 109 4.90 -11.69 29.84
CA LEU A 109 5.38 -10.30 29.72
C LEU A 109 6.44 -9.89 30.74
N GLU A 110 6.46 -10.52 31.92
CA GLU A 110 7.44 -10.25 32.99
C GLU A 110 8.75 -11.07 32.88
N GLY A 111 8.85 -11.97 31.90
CA GLY A 111 10.05 -12.80 31.71
C GLY A 111 11.22 -12.03 31.09
N ASP A 112 12.44 -12.27 31.61
CA ASP A 112 13.72 -11.74 31.10
C ASP A 112 13.91 -11.88 29.58
N ALA A 113 13.28 -12.90 28.97
CA ALA A 113 13.36 -13.15 27.53
C ALA A 113 12.74 -12.04 26.67
N ILE A 114 11.81 -11.26 27.21
CA ILE A 114 11.17 -10.16 26.48
C ILE A 114 11.92 -8.86 26.67
N ASP A 115 12.55 -8.66 27.84
CA ASP A 115 13.44 -7.53 28.07
C ASP A 115 14.69 -7.62 27.17
N ASP A 116 15.20 -8.83 26.90
CA ASP A 116 16.30 -9.07 25.95
C ASP A 116 15.86 -8.91 24.48
N LEU A 117 14.57 -9.10 24.17
CA LEU A 117 13.99 -8.94 22.82
C LEU A 117 13.59 -7.49 22.51
N LEU A 118 13.11 -6.75 23.52
CA LEU A 118 12.71 -5.35 23.45
C LEU A 118 13.83 -4.39 23.87
N GLY A 119 14.91 -4.92 24.44
CA GLY A 119 16.15 -4.20 24.73
C GLY A 119 16.72 -3.61 23.45
N ASP A 120 16.73 -2.29 23.40
CA ASP A 120 17.17 -1.49 22.24
C ASP A 120 18.71 -1.45 22.10
N ASP A 121 19.37 -2.60 22.17
CA ASP A 121 20.82 -2.70 21.99
C ASP A 121 21.24 -2.62 20.51
N SER A 122 20.28 -2.78 19.60
CA SER A 122 20.54 -2.87 18.15
C SER A 122 20.16 -1.61 17.36
N GLY A 123 19.48 -0.63 17.97
CA GLY A 123 19.07 0.61 17.30
C GLY A 123 18.14 0.37 16.09
N VAL A 124 17.50 -0.81 15.99
CA VAL A 124 16.64 -1.19 14.86
C VAL A 124 15.42 -0.27 14.73
N LEU A 125 15.02 0.39 15.83
CA LEU A 125 13.95 1.37 15.86
C LEU A 125 14.45 2.81 15.69
N ASP A 126 15.76 3.03 15.62
CA ASP A 126 16.36 4.35 15.41
C ASP A 126 16.26 4.74 13.92
N VAL A 127 15.19 5.47 13.62
CA VAL A 127 14.90 5.99 12.28
C VAL A 127 15.55 7.36 12.02
N SER A 128 16.42 7.85 12.91
CA SER A 128 17.01 9.19 12.81
C SER A 128 18.02 9.33 11.66
N GLU A 129 18.65 8.24 11.22
CA GLU A 129 19.57 8.22 10.08
C GLU A 129 18.88 8.07 8.71
N LEU A 130 17.60 7.67 8.70
CA LEU A 130 16.85 7.56 7.46
C LEU A 130 16.62 8.96 6.88
N PRO A 131 16.77 9.14 5.55
CA PRO A 131 16.43 10.41 4.91
C PRO A 131 14.99 10.73 5.24
N ALA A 132 14.78 11.76 6.05
CA ALA A 132 13.46 12.18 6.49
C ALA A 132 12.57 12.29 5.26
N THR A 133 11.60 11.38 5.13
CA THR A 133 10.54 11.56 4.17
C THR A 133 9.94 12.90 4.53
N ARG A 134 10.11 13.90 3.66
CA ARG A 134 9.41 15.18 3.80
C ARG A 134 7.94 14.81 3.85
N LYS A 135 7.37 14.71 5.07
CA LYS A 135 5.94 14.77 5.25
C LYS A 135 5.55 16.03 4.47
N PRO A 136 4.71 15.94 3.43
CA PRO A 136 4.16 17.16 2.87
C PRO A 136 3.66 17.96 4.06
N GLU A 137 4.10 19.21 4.18
CA GLU A 137 3.57 20.13 5.19
C GLU A 137 2.07 19.90 5.21
N SER A 138 1.55 19.56 6.40
CA SER A 138 0.13 19.31 6.58
C SER A 138 -0.59 20.44 5.86
N PRO A 139 -1.39 20.16 4.82
CA PRO A 139 -1.94 21.24 4.02
C PRO A 139 -2.71 22.14 4.97
N ASP A 140 -2.28 23.40 5.08
CA ASP A 140 -2.82 24.43 6.00
C ASP A 140 -4.34 24.61 5.86
N SER A 141 -4.94 24.00 4.85
CA SER A 141 -6.37 23.88 4.66
C SER A 141 -6.70 22.55 3.99
N VAL A 142 -6.79 21.46 4.76
CA VAL A 142 -7.64 20.35 4.35
C VAL A 142 -9.06 20.92 4.22
N ALA A 143 -9.57 21.01 2.99
CA ALA A 143 -10.89 21.55 2.69
C ALA A 143 -11.97 20.65 3.32
N LYS A 144 -12.27 20.89 4.60
CA LYS A 144 -13.40 20.29 5.30
C LYS A 144 -14.68 20.97 4.81
N ARG A 145 -15.76 20.20 4.70
CA ARG A 145 -17.08 20.76 4.41
C ARG A 145 -17.55 21.49 5.67
N VAL A 146 -17.86 22.77 5.54
CA VAL A 146 -18.40 23.63 6.60
C VAL A 146 -19.85 23.94 6.27
N LYS A 147 -20.69 24.22 7.27
CA LYS A 147 -22.07 24.65 7.00
C LYS A 147 -22.04 25.99 6.26
N ALA A 148 -22.77 26.11 5.16
CA ALA A 148 -22.84 27.35 4.39
C ALA A 148 -23.75 28.36 5.11
N GLU A 149 -23.24 29.56 5.37
CA GLU A 149 -24.01 30.65 5.98
C GLU A 149 -24.96 31.32 4.97
N ASP A 150 -24.56 31.38 3.69
CA ASP A 150 -25.33 31.99 2.60
C ASP A 150 -26.21 31.01 1.82
N PHE A 151 -26.49 29.81 2.36
CA PHE A 151 -27.14 28.74 1.59
C PHE A 151 -28.52 29.13 1.03
N GLU A 152 -29.28 29.96 1.74
CA GLU A 152 -30.60 30.43 1.29
C GLU A 152 -30.55 31.15 -0.07
N GLN A 153 -29.43 31.81 -0.38
CA GLN A 153 -29.20 32.47 -1.66
C GLN A 153 -28.93 31.48 -2.80
N PHE A 154 -28.51 30.26 -2.50
CA PHE A 154 -28.20 29.26 -3.53
C PHE A 154 -29.27 28.16 -3.62
N GLU A 155 -30.07 27.96 -2.56
CA GLU A 155 -31.12 26.93 -2.49
C GLU A 155 -32.10 27.01 -3.66
N HIS A 156 -32.52 28.21 -4.04
CA HIS A 156 -33.45 28.41 -5.15
C HIS A 156 -32.86 27.98 -6.50
N LEU A 157 -31.55 28.15 -6.70
CA LEU A 157 -30.85 27.72 -7.92
C LEU A 157 -30.83 26.20 -8.02
N PHE A 158 -30.55 25.49 -6.92
CA PHE A 158 -30.60 24.03 -6.89
C PHE A 158 -32.00 23.50 -7.22
N LYS A 159 -33.05 24.11 -6.67
CA LYS A 159 -34.45 23.74 -6.97
C LYS A 159 -34.80 23.98 -8.44
N ALA A 160 -34.37 25.11 -9.01
CA ALA A 160 -34.58 25.40 -10.42
C ALA A 160 -33.88 24.37 -11.32
N LYS A 161 -32.62 24.02 -11.03
CA LYS A 161 -31.87 23.04 -11.81
C LYS A 161 -32.45 21.63 -11.71
N HIS A 162 -33.00 21.24 -10.56
CA HIS A 162 -33.76 19.99 -10.43
C HIS A 162 -35.04 19.98 -11.27
N ALA A 163 -35.75 21.11 -11.34
CA ALA A 163 -36.93 21.24 -12.20
C ALA A 163 -36.53 21.14 -13.69
N GLU A 164 -35.47 21.82 -14.11
CA GLU A 164 -34.96 21.78 -15.49
C GLU A 164 -34.42 20.40 -15.90
N LEU A 165 -33.82 19.65 -14.96
CA LEU A 165 -33.43 18.25 -15.13
C LEU A 165 -34.66 17.34 -15.28
N ALA A 166 -35.73 17.59 -14.52
CA ALA A 166 -36.98 16.83 -14.61
C ALA A 166 -37.77 17.13 -15.90
N GLU A 167 -37.73 18.38 -16.37
CA GLU A 167 -38.30 18.81 -17.65
C GLU A 167 -37.46 18.32 -18.85
N GLY A 168 -36.22 17.90 -18.62
CA GLY A 168 -35.31 17.38 -19.64
C GLY A 168 -34.64 18.48 -20.49
N THR A 169 -34.68 19.75 -20.05
CA THR A 169 -33.96 20.86 -20.68
C THR A 169 -32.45 20.80 -20.38
N LEU A 170 -32.08 20.19 -19.26
CA LEU A 170 -30.70 19.88 -18.89
C LEU A 170 -30.45 18.38 -18.85
N GLN A 171 -29.24 17.98 -19.22
CA GLN A 171 -28.76 16.61 -19.14
C GLN A 171 -27.46 16.53 -18.36
N LEU A 172 -27.26 15.39 -17.69
CA LEU A 172 -26.02 15.05 -17.01
C LEU A 172 -25.03 14.48 -18.03
N ALA A 173 -23.98 15.24 -18.31
CA ALA A 173 -22.90 14.83 -19.18
C ALA A 173 -21.67 14.40 -18.37
N THR A 174 -20.83 13.58 -18.98
CA THR A 174 -19.57 13.15 -18.34
C THR A 174 -18.61 14.32 -18.26
N PHE A 175 -17.94 14.47 -17.11
CA PHE A 175 -16.92 15.49 -16.93
C PHE A 175 -15.64 15.17 -17.75
N THR A 176 -15.25 16.09 -18.65
CA THR A 176 -14.14 15.87 -19.59
C THR A 176 -12.85 16.60 -19.20
N GLY A 177 -12.92 17.69 -18.40
CA GLY A 177 -11.69 18.32 -17.90
C GLY A 177 -11.82 19.68 -17.22
N LEU A 178 -10.65 20.21 -16.83
CA LEU A 178 -10.45 21.44 -16.05
C LEU A 178 -11.09 22.70 -16.63
N HIS A 179 -11.24 22.77 -17.96
CA HIS A 179 -11.82 23.90 -18.68
C HIS A 179 -13.32 24.08 -18.41
N MET A 180 -14.01 23.00 -17.99
CA MET A 180 -15.43 23.02 -17.64
C MET A 180 -15.68 23.64 -16.27
N ILE A 181 -14.68 23.66 -15.39
CA ILE A 181 -14.82 24.24 -14.06
C ILE A 181 -14.69 25.77 -14.17
N ARG A 182 -15.84 26.43 -14.19
CA ARG A 182 -16.00 27.88 -14.23
C ARG A 182 -16.94 28.33 -13.11
N GLU A 183 -16.91 29.63 -12.81
CA GLU A 183 -17.90 30.24 -11.93
C GLU A 183 -19.30 30.05 -12.50
N GLY A 184 -20.28 29.77 -11.64
CA GLY A 184 -21.66 29.52 -12.05
C GLY A 184 -21.95 28.10 -12.53
N ALA A 185 -20.94 27.24 -12.68
CA ALA A 185 -21.14 25.88 -13.17
C ALA A 185 -21.66 24.92 -12.10
N PHE A 186 -22.56 24.03 -12.52
CA PHE A 186 -23.14 22.97 -11.69
C PHE A 186 -22.55 21.61 -12.04
N PHE A 187 -22.19 20.84 -11.02
CA PHE A 187 -21.67 19.49 -11.14
C PHE A 187 -22.40 18.56 -10.17
N VAL A 188 -22.32 17.27 -10.44
CA VAL A 188 -22.78 16.21 -9.52
C VAL A 188 -21.55 15.49 -9.02
N LEU A 189 -21.33 15.54 -7.70
CA LEU A 189 -20.22 14.88 -7.04
C LEU A 189 -20.76 13.85 -6.04
N GLY A 190 -20.58 12.56 -6.35
CA GLY A 190 -21.04 11.46 -5.48
C GLY A 190 -22.56 11.46 -5.27
N GLY A 191 -23.33 11.84 -6.29
CA GLY A 191 -24.80 11.91 -6.24
C GLY A 191 -25.37 13.16 -5.57
N VAL A 192 -24.53 14.12 -5.17
CA VAL A 192 -24.97 15.42 -4.61
C VAL A 192 -24.64 16.53 -5.60
N LEU A 193 -25.59 17.43 -5.86
CA LEU A 193 -25.35 18.59 -6.71
C LEU A 193 -24.43 19.59 -6.01
N CYS A 194 -23.47 20.14 -6.73
CA CYS A 194 -22.58 21.19 -6.27
C CYS A 194 -22.47 22.33 -7.27
N PHE A 195 -22.29 23.52 -6.75
CA PHE A 195 -22.27 24.79 -7.46
C PHE A 195 -20.97 25.52 -7.18
N VAL A 196 -20.31 26.00 -8.23
CA VAL A 196 -19.10 26.82 -8.10
C VAL A 196 -19.51 28.28 -7.97
N ALA A 197 -19.54 28.79 -6.73
CA ALA A 197 -19.98 30.14 -6.44
C ALA A 197 -18.94 31.21 -6.77
N GLU A 198 -17.66 30.90 -6.57
CA GLU A 198 -16.57 31.86 -6.81
C GLU A 198 -15.28 31.13 -7.18
N VAL A 199 -14.56 31.68 -8.17
CA VAL A 199 -13.20 31.26 -8.55
C VAL A 199 -12.24 32.33 -8.04
N GLY A 200 -11.51 32.03 -6.96
CA GLY A 200 -10.50 32.91 -6.40
C GLY A 200 -9.22 33.00 -7.23
N GLU A 201 -8.34 33.93 -6.83
CA GLU A 201 -7.11 34.28 -7.54
C GLU A 201 -6.11 33.11 -7.69
N ASP A 202 -5.24 33.23 -8.69
CA ASP A 202 -4.13 32.31 -8.94
C ASP A 202 -3.10 32.40 -7.81
N VAL A 203 -3.00 31.34 -7.01
CA VAL A 203 -1.96 31.22 -5.99
C VAL A 203 -0.76 30.50 -6.59
N ASP A 204 0.35 31.21 -6.72
CA ASP A 204 1.63 30.63 -7.11
C ASP A 204 2.20 29.80 -5.96
N LEU A 205 2.24 28.48 -6.13
CA LEU A 205 2.82 27.55 -5.15
C LEU A 205 4.01 26.83 -5.79
N VAL A 206 5.14 26.81 -5.07
CA VAL A 206 6.31 26.04 -5.50
C VAL A 206 6.16 24.62 -4.97
N VAL A 207 5.71 23.70 -5.82
CA VAL A 207 5.58 22.28 -5.47
C VAL A 207 6.69 21.50 -6.19
N GLY A 208 7.65 20.98 -5.43
CA GLY A 208 8.76 20.18 -5.99
C GLY A 208 9.72 20.98 -6.88
N GLY A 209 9.93 22.27 -6.59
CA GLY A 209 10.85 23.15 -7.32
C GLY A 209 10.31 23.71 -8.64
N LYS A 210 9.04 23.43 -8.99
CA LYS A 210 8.35 24.03 -10.14
C LYS A 210 7.24 24.96 -9.65
N PRO A 211 7.14 26.20 -10.17
CA PRO A 211 6.01 27.06 -9.89
C PRO A 211 4.75 26.43 -10.49
N LYS A 212 3.72 26.24 -9.68
CA LYS A 212 2.39 25.79 -10.09
C LYS A 212 1.37 26.80 -9.61
N GLN A 213 0.59 27.33 -10.54
CA GLN A 213 -0.55 28.17 -10.20
C GLN A 213 -1.72 27.29 -9.77
N LYS A 214 -2.34 27.63 -8.64
CA LYS A 214 -3.56 26.97 -8.16
C LYS A 214 -4.62 28.01 -7.86
N GLN A 215 -5.79 27.81 -8.47
CA GLN A 215 -7.00 28.60 -8.18
C GLN A 215 -7.79 27.97 -7.06
N ARG A 216 -8.20 28.78 -6.08
CA ARG A 216 -9.04 28.33 -4.96
C ARG A 216 -10.50 28.60 -5.29
N LEU A 217 -11.36 27.61 -5.13
CA LEU A 217 -12.79 27.69 -5.43
C LEU A 217 -13.61 27.69 -4.16
N ARG A 218 -14.72 28.45 -4.17
CA ARG A 218 -15.82 28.29 -3.22
C ARG A 218 -16.89 27.41 -3.86
N VAL A 219 -17.04 26.19 -3.36
CA VAL A 219 -18.03 25.23 -3.85
C VAL A 219 -19.13 25.06 -2.81
N VAL A 220 -20.37 25.28 -3.20
CA VAL A 220 -21.57 25.09 -2.36
C VAL A 220 -22.25 23.79 -2.78
N PHE A 221 -22.66 22.98 -1.82
CA PHE A 221 -23.36 21.72 -2.04
C PHE A 221 -24.84 21.87 -1.71
N GLU A 222 -25.67 21.11 -2.41
CA GLU A 222 -27.12 21.04 -2.19
C GLU A 222 -27.51 20.70 -0.74
N ASN A 223 -26.66 19.96 -0.03
CA ASN A 223 -26.91 19.58 1.36
C ASN A 223 -26.63 20.71 2.39
N GLY A 224 -26.49 21.96 1.94
CA GLY A 224 -26.25 23.11 2.83
C GLY A 224 -24.81 23.22 3.34
N THR A 225 -23.86 22.52 2.71
CA THR A 225 -22.43 22.63 3.07
C THR A 225 -21.65 23.38 2.00
N GLU A 226 -20.62 24.12 2.39
CA GLU A 226 -19.64 24.71 1.48
C GLU A 226 -18.25 24.13 1.74
N SER A 227 -17.41 24.15 0.70
CA SER A 227 -16.01 23.74 0.80
C SER A 227 -15.13 24.66 -0.04
N ARG A 228 -14.06 25.14 0.57
CA ARG A 228 -13.05 25.96 -0.11
C ARG A 228 -11.90 25.07 -0.57
N MET A 229 -11.99 24.55 -1.80
CA MET A 229 -11.03 23.60 -2.36
C MET A 229 -10.33 24.14 -3.60
N TYR A 230 -9.15 23.63 -3.93
CA TYR A 230 -8.50 24.01 -5.19
C TYR A 230 -9.22 23.43 -6.39
N LYS A 231 -9.17 24.14 -7.53
CA LYS A 231 -9.75 23.70 -8.81
C LYS A 231 -9.27 22.31 -9.23
N GLN A 232 -7.98 22.05 -9.07
CA GLN A 232 -7.38 20.74 -9.34
C GLN A 232 -7.91 19.65 -8.39
N SER A 233 -8.15 19.98 -7.12
CA SER A 233 -8.70 19.03 -6.16
C SER A 233 -10.16 18.67 -6.46
N LEU A 234 -10.96 19.65 -6.92
CA LEU A 234 -12.32 19.39 -7.39
C LEU A 234 -12.30 18.47 -8.61
N MET A 235 -11.44 18.77 -9.59
CA MET A 235 -11.24 17.93 -10.78
C MET A 235 -10.87 16.49 -10.40
N THR A 236 -9.86 16.28 -9.53
CA THR A 236 -9.46 14.94 -9.09
C THR A 236 -10.63 14.19 -8.46
N ARG A 237 -11.40 14.84 -7.58
CA ARG A 237 -12.59 14.23 -6.95
C ARG A 237 -13.69 13.90 -7.97
N LEU A 238 -13.90 14.75 -8.96
CA LEU A 238 -14.85 14.49 -10.05
C LEU A 238 -14.42 13.25 -10.86
N TYR A 239 -13.14 13.08 -11.16
CA TYR A 239 -12.69 11.86 -11.85
C TYR A 239 -12.81 10.61 -10.97
N GLU A 240 -12.42 10.69 -9.70
CA GLU A 240 -12.48 9.56 -8.76
C GLU A 240 -13.93 9.09 -8.51
N GLN A 241 -14.88 10.03 -8.48
CA GLN A 241 -16.27 9.75 -8.14
C GLN A 241 -17.20 9.70 -9.37
N HIS A 242 -16.65 9.62 -10.58
CA HIS A 242 -17.41 9.67 -11.84
C HIS A 242 -18.41 10.83 -11.88
N GLY A 243 -17.93 12.01 -11.50
CA GLY A 243 -18.71 13.24 -11.46
C GLY A 243 -19.26 13.63 -12.83
N GLN A 244 -20.46 14.17 -12.81
CA GLN A 244 -21.17 14.63 -14.00
C GLN A 244 -21.26 16.15 -14.00
N VAL A 245 -21.38 16.75 -15.18
CA VAL A 245 -21.60 18.19 -15.37
C VAL A 245 -23.00 18.40 -15.94
N LEU A 246 -23.66 19.49 -15.54
CA LEU A 246 -24.94 19.87 -16.14
C LEU A 246 -24.67 20.58 -17.48
N ALA A 247 -25.22 20.02 -18.56
CA ALA A 247 -25.16 20.56 -19.91
C ALA A 247 -26.58 20.74 -20.48
N ARG A 248 -26.77 21.68 -21.40
CA ARG A 248 -28.05 21.89 -22.07
C ARG A 248 -28.34 20.75 -23.05
N THR A 249 -29.57 20.25 -23.02
CA THR A 249 -30.02 19.16 -23.88
C THR A 249 -29.86 19.53 -25.35
N GLY A 250 -29.12 18.71 -26.11
CA GLY A 250 -28.91 18.89 -27.55
C GLY A 250 -27.65 19.68 -27.93
N VAL A 251 -26.84 20.11 -26.97
CA VAL A 251 -25.53 20.73 -27.22
C VAL A 251 -24.44 19.92 -26.54
N ASP A 252 -23.28 19.78 -27.20
CA ASP A 252 -22.16 19.05 -26.61
C ASP A 252 -21.66 19.77 -25.35
N ALA A 253 -21.51 19.02 -24.26
CA ALA A 253 -21.08 19.55 -22.98
C ALA A 253 -19.64 20.10 -23.03
N SER A 254 -18.84 19.72 -24.03
CA SER A 254 -17.53 20.30 -24.28
C SER A 254 -17.58 21.71 -24.89
N GLU A 255 -18.70 22.09 -25.51
CA GLU A 255 -18.84 23.37 -26.21
C GLU A 255 -19.65 24.39 -25.42
N VAL A 256 -20.77 23.97 -24.81
CA VAL A 256 -21.66 24.87 -24.06
C VAL A 256 -22.08 24.22 -22.75
N LEU A 257 -21.69 24.88 -21.66
CA LEU A 257 -22.13 24.56 -20.32
C LEU A 257 -23.33 25.43 -19.94
N ASP A 258 -24.07 25.00 -18.92
CA ASP A 258 -25.17 25.79 -18.38
C ASP A 258 -24.73 27.18 -17.86
N ALA A 259 -23.47 27.30 -17.43
CA ALA A 259 -22.88 28.56 -16.99
C ALA A 259 -22.46 29.49 -18.14
N ASP A 260 -22.50 29.02 -19.39
CA ASP A 260 -22.10 29.86 -20.52
C ASP A 260 -23.20 30.88 -20.87
N VAL A 261 -22.78 32.12 -21.05
CA VAL A 261 -23.67 33.23 -21.39
C VAL A 261 -23.90 33.23 -22.89
N GLU A 262 -25.17 33.17 -23.29
CA GLU A 262 -25.55 33.34 -24.69
C GLU A 262 -25.08 34.71 -25.19
N SER A 263 -24.07 34.71 -26.06
CA SER A 263 -23.46 35.95 -26.56
C SER A 263 -24.35 36.64 -27.59
N GLY A 264 -25.18 35.88 -28.30
CA GLY A 264 -26.11 36.37 -29.33
C GLY A 264 -26.36 35.35 -30.41
N HIS A 265 -27.10 35.75 -31.44
CA HIS A 265 -27.45 34.91 -32.58
C HIS A 265 -26.61 35.27 -33.81
N ILE A 266 -26.02 34.26 -34.44
CA ILE A 266 -25.48 34.35 -35.80
C ILE A 266 -26.61 33.98 -36.75
N TYR A 267 -26.91 34.86 -37.71
CA TYR A 267 -27.93 34.62 -38.71
C TYR A 267 -27.32 34.66 -40.11
N VAL A 268 -27.88 33.84 -41.00
CA VAL A 268 -27.57 33.82 -42.42
C VAL A 268 -28.87 34.10 -43.16
N LEU A 269 -28.93 35.23 -43.87
CA LEU A 269 -30.12 35.65 -44.62
C LEU A 269 -29.82 35.61 -46.11
N GLN A 270 -30.81 35.18 -46.88
CA GLN A 270 -30.81 35.26 -48.33
C GLN A 270 -31.65 36.48 -48.76
N SER A 271 -31.17 37.23 -49.77
CA SER A 271 -31.94 38.33 -50.33
C SER A 271 -33.15 37.81 -51.10
N LEU A 272 -34.32 38.39 -50.84
CA LEU A 272 -35.57 38.17 -51.60
C LEU A 272 -35.87 39.35 -52.53
N SER A 273 -34.89 40.21 -52.82
CA SER A 273 -35.09 41.38 -53.68
C SER A 273 -35.20 40.96 -55.15
N ASP A 274 -36.18 41.55 -55.86
CA ASP A 274 -36.41 41.36 -57.31
C ASP A 274 -35.46 42.18 -58.21
N ASP A 275 -34.49 42.91 -57.62
CA ASP A 275 -33.54 43.73 -58.38
C ASP A 275 -32.68 42.84 -59.31
N PRO A 276 -32.67 43.10 -60.64
CA PRO A 276 -31.86 42.34 -61.61
C PRO A 276 -30.35 42.30 -61.28
N ALA A 277 -29.83 43.29 -60.56
CA ALA A 277 -28.42 43.33 -60.16
C ALA A 277 -28.09 42.37 -59.01
N ILE A 278 -29.09 42.00 -58.19
CA ILE A 278 -28.95 41.17 -57.00
C ILE A 278 -29.45 39.74 -57.24
N SER A 279 -30.57 39.58 -57.95
CA SER A 279 -31.15 38.26 -58.21
C SER A 279 -30.31 37.39 -59.15
N GLY A 280 -29.43 38.02 -59.96
CA GLY A 280 -28.49 37.32 -60.83
C GLY A 280 -27.23 36.79 -60.14
N LEU A 281 -27.00 37.11 -58.85
CA LEU A 281 -25.84 36.66 -58.10
C LEU A 281 -26.14 35.32 -57.39
N PRO A 282 -25.52 34.20 -57.80
CA PRO A 282 -25.61 32.95 -57.05
C PRO A 282 -24.91 33.11 -55.68
N ASP A 283 -25.52 32.54 -54.65
CA ASP A 283 -24.98 32.47 -53.28
C ASP A 283 -24.81 33.80 -52.53
N LEU A 284 -25.59 34.84 -52.84
CA LEU A 284 -25.59 36.08 -52.07
C LEU A 284 -26.28 35.91 -50.70
N HIS A 285 -25.47 35.80 -49.66
CA HIS A 285 -25.92 35.67 -48.27
C HIS A 285 -25.40 36.82 -47.40
N LYS A 286 -26.27 37.31 -46.52
CA LYS A 286 -25.91 38.25 -45.45
C LYS A 286 -25.72 37.49 -44.15
N ILE A 287 -24.47 37.41 -43.71
CA ILE A 287 -24.12 36.86 -42.40
C ILE A 287 -24.01 38.02 -41.42
N GLY A 288 -24.69 37.93 -40.30
CA GLY A 288 -24.65 38.94 -39.25
C GLY A 288 -24.76 38.34 -37.87
N PHE A 289 -24.31 39.13 -36.89
CA PHE A 289 -24.42 38.82 -35.48
C PHE A 289 -25.36 39.82 -34.82
N SER A 290 -26.23 39.35 -33.93
CA SER A 290 -27.10 40.21 -33.13
C SER A 290 -27.18 39.71 -31.70
N THR A 291 -27.14 40.63 -30.75
CA THR A 291 -27.40 40.35 -29.32
C THR A 291 -28.89 40.33 -29.00
N THR A 292 -29.74 40.84 -29.90
CA THR A 292 -31.21 40.78 -29.82
C THR A 292 -31.73 39.66 -30.71
N THR A 293 -32.99 39.22 -30.51
CA THR A 293 -33.57 38.16 -31.33
C THR A 293 -33.53 38.50 -32.82
N VAL A 294 -33.33 37.48 -33.67
CA VAL A 294 -33.16 37.68 -35.12
C VAL A 294 -34.39 38.40 -35.70
N GLU A 295 -35.59 38.12 -35.20
CA GLU A 295 -36.85 38.75 -35.62
C GLU A 295 -36.83 40.27 -35.41
N GLN A 296 -36.30 40.74 -34.27
CA GLN A 296 -36.18 42.18 -34.00
C GLN A 296 -35.15 42.84 -34.92
N ARG A 297 -34.05 42.14 -35.22
CA ARG A 297 -32.99 42.64 -36.10
C ARG A 297 -33.45 42.78 -37.55
N ILE A 298 -34.24 41.84 -38.05
CA ILE A 298 -34.74 41.82 -39.43
C ILE A 298 -36.05 42.59 -39.63
N LYS A 299 -36.69 43.08 -38.56
CA LYS A 299 -37.98 43.79 -38.61
C LYS A 299 -38.02 44.98 -39.57
N ASN A 300 -36.88 45.62 -39.83
CA ASN A 300 -36.75 46.73 -40.78
C ASN A 300 -35.82 46.39 -41.96
N ALA A 301 -35.67 45.10 -42.29
CA ALA A 301 -34.81 44.66 -43.39
C ALA A 301 -35.25 45.23 -44.74
N GLU A 302 -36.56 45.43 -44.95
CA GLU A 302 -37.12 46.06 -46.16
C GLU A 302 -36.63 47.52 -46.38
N LYS A 303 -36.22 48.21 -45.31
CA LYS A 303 -35.70 49.59 -45.36
C LYS A 303 -34.18 49.67 -45.31
N SER A 304 -33.52 48.52 -45.17
CA SER A 304 -32.07 48.42 -45.23
C SER A 304 -31.67 48.04 -46.65
N PRO A 305 -30.67 48.69 -47.25
CA PRO A 305 -30.14 48.26 -48.55
C PRO A 305 -29.54 46.85 -48.46
#